data_AF-A0A090B8J4-F1
#
_entry.id   AF-A0A090B8J4-F1
#
_cell.length_a   1.000
_cell.length_b   1.000
_cell.length_c   1.000
_cell.angle_alpha   90.00
_cell.angle_beta   90.00
_cell.angle_gamma   90.00
#
_symmetry.space_group_name_H-M   'P 1'
#
loop_
_entity.id
_entity.type
_entity.pdbx_description
1 polymer ?
#
loop_
_entity_poly.entity_id
_entity_poly.type
_entity_poly.pdbx_seq_one_letter_code
_entity_poly.pdbx_strand_id
1 'polypeptide(L)'
;MKERADNMQRRLLVQSPDLFTTLRVALSVWMRLSVSPEDVFHMLPFPLTTSGVEAAGKTAKSAIVDHLISFWMEYVVNYRSPGHEFKDDQVVNVLRENGHEEAAKKYLHSVKDVPAS
;
A
#
# COMPACT_ATOMS: atom_id res chain seq x y z
N MET A 1 -2.52 -5.40 20.69
CA MET A 1 -1.16 -4.79 20.58
C MET A 1 -0.82 -4.40 19.14
N LYS A 2 -1.06 -5.27 18.16
CA LYS A 2 -0.79 -5.03 16.72
C LYS A 2 -1.34 -3.69 16.20
N GLU A 3 -2.63 -3.46 16.34
CA GLU A 3 -3.28 -2.20 15.91
C GLU A 3 -2.62 -0.93 16.48
N ARG A 4 -2.13 -0.98 17.73
CA ARG A 4 -1.43 0.15 18.35
C ARG A 4 -0.06 0.38 17.70
N ALA A 5 0.67 -0.68 17.37
CA ALA A 5 1.95 -0.59 16.68
C ALA A 5 1.78 -0.06 15.25
N ASP A 6 0.78 -0.56 14.52
CA ASP A 6 0.46 -0.12 13.16
C ASP A 6 0.08 1.37 13.16
N ASN A 7 -0.75 1.80 14.11
CA ASN A 7 -1.11 3.20 14.27
C ASN A 7 0.09 4.09 14.63
N MET A 8 1.05 3.59 15.41
CA MET A 8 2.29 4.32 15.69
C MET A 8 3.15 4.46 14.43
N GLN A 9 3.30 3.40 13.64
CA GLN A 9 4.04 3.45 12.38
C GLN A 9 3.40 4.41 11.37
N ARG A 10 2.07 4.36 11.20
CA ARG A 10 1.34 5.30 10.36
C ARG A 10 1.59 6.75 10.79
N ARG A 11 1.55 7.03 12.10
CA ARG A 11 1.82 8.38 12.64
C ARG A 11 3.24 8.84 12.37
N LEU A 12 4.24 7.96 12.54
CA LEU A 12 5.64 8.28 12.25
C LEU A 12 5.83 8.65 10.77
N LEU A 13 5.16 7.95 9.86
CA LEU A 13 5.22 8.25 8.42
C LEU A 13 4.61 9.61 8.10
N VAL A 14 3.43 9.93 8.65
CA VAL A 14 2.71 11.20 8.39
C VAL A 14 3.43 12.41 8.99
N GLN A 15 4.12 12.24 10.12
CA GLN A 15 4.85 13.33 10.78
C GLN A 15 6.22 13.63 10.15
N SER A 16 6.67 12.79 9.20
CA SER A 16 7.93 13.02 8.53
C SER A 16 7.85 14.24 7.59
N PRO A 17 8.91 15.08 7.51
CA PRO A 17 8.99 16.16 6.54
C PRO A 17 8.88 15.67 5.09
N ASP A 18 9.31 14.44 4.82
CA ASP A 18 9.18 13.77 3.52
C ASP A 18 8.57 12.38 3.71
N LEU A 19 7.25 12.33 3.52
CA LEU A 19 6.44 11.12 3.59
C LEU A 19 6.96 10.02 2.65
N PHE A 20 7.28 10.36 1.40
CA PHE A 20 7.61 9.36 0.38
C PHE A 20 9.00 8.80 0.58
N THR A 21 9.98 9.63 0.95
CA THR A 21 11.32 9.14 1.31
C THR A 21 11.27 8.22 2.53
N THR A 22 10.50 8.61 3.55
CA THR A 22 10.37 7.81 4.78
C THR A 22 9.63 6.50 4.53
N LEU A 23 8.58 6.53 3.70
CA LEU A 23 7.86 5.35 3.28
C LEU A 23 8.76 4.37 2.52
N ARG A 24 9.62 4.85 1.61
CA ARG A 24 10.59 4.00 0.90
C ARG A 24 11.52 3.28 1.87
N VAL A 25 12.03 3.99 2.89
CA VAL A 25 12.85 3.38 3.93
C VAL A 25 12.04 2.32 4.70
N ALA A 26 10.82 2.63 5.12
CA ALA A 26 9.95 1.68 5.82
C ALA A 26 9.66 0.41 5.00
N LEU A 27 9.31 0.57 3.72
CA LEU A 27 9.10 -0.55 2.78
C LEU A 27 10.35 -1.43 2.66
N SER A 28 11.54 -0.83 2.59
CA SER A 28 12.79 -1.60 2.54
C SER A 28 13.04 -2.40 3.83
N VAL A 29 12.69 -1.85 4.99
CA VAL A 29 12.80 -2.55 6.28
C VAL A 29 11.78 -3.68 6.35
N TRP A 30 10.52 -3.42 6.00
CA TRP A 30 9.47 -4.44 5.97
C TRP A 30 9.80 -5.56 4.98
N MET A 31 10.41 -5.25 3.84
CA MET A 31 10.87 -6.25 2.87
C MET A 31 11.94 -7.17 3.48
N ARG A 32 12.94 -6.59 4.17
CA ARG A 32 13.98 -7.38 4.87
C ARG A 32 13.41 -8.29 5.96
N LEU A 33 12.34 -7.86 6.60
CA LEU A 33 11.63 -8.63 7.62
C LEU A 33 10.58 -9.59 7.03
N SER A 34 10.45 -9.65 5.70
CA SER A 34 9.46 -10.48 4.99
C SER A 34 8.03 -10.29 5.51
N VAL A 35 7.67 -9.05 5.84
CA VAL A 35 6.31 -8.72 6.29
C VAL A 35 5.32 -9.02 5.17
N SER A 36 4.17 -9.61 5.51
CA SER A 36 3.17 -9.97 4.50
C SER A 36 2.67 -8.71 3.77
N PRO A 37 2.36 -8.79 2.46
CA PRO A 37 1.84 -7.63 1.75
C PRO A 37 0.51 -7.10 2.34
N GLU A 38 -0.33 -7.98 2.90
CA GLU A 38 -1.54 -7.59 3.62
C GLU A 38 -1.23 -6.69 4.83
N ASP A 39 -0.29 -7.11 5.67
CA ASP A 39 0.14 -6.30 6.82
C ASP A 39 0.76 -4.97 6.40
N VAL A 40 1.60 -4.99 5.35
CA VAL A 40 2.18 -3.77 4.78
C VAL A 40 1.09 -2.82 4.32
N PHE A 41 0.04 -3.32 3.65
CA PHE A 41 -1.08 -2.50 3.23
C PHE A 41 -1.72 -1.78 4.42
N HIS A 42 -1.95 -2.52 5.51
CA HIS A 42 -2.49 -1.93 6.73
C HIS A 42 -1.51 -0.97 7.41
N MET A 43 -0.21 -1.05 7.22
CA MET A 43 0.73 -0.07 7.80
C MET A 43 0.86 1.22 6.97
N LEU A 44 0.29 1.26 5.75
CA LEU A 44 0.37 2.45 4.90
C LEU A 44 -0.42 3.63 5.49
N PRO A 45 0.11 4.86 5.35
CA PRO A 45 -0.50 6.06 5.88
C PRO A 45 -1.57 6.59 4.91
N PHE A 46 -2.58 5.78 4.60
CA PHE A 46 -3.71 6.24 3.81
C PHE A 46 -4.34 7.45 4.51
N PRO A 47 -4.67 8.52 3.77
CA PRO A 47 -5.34 9.69 4.35
C PRO A 47 -6.67 9.24 4.95
N LEU A 48 -6.69 9.02 6.27
CA LEU A 48 -7.93 8.88 7.02
C LEU A 48 -8.68 10.20 6.84
N THR A 49 -9.98 10.12 6.62
CA THR A 49 -10.87 11.24 6.29
C THR A 49 -10.95 12.34 7.35
N THR A 50 -10.10 12.34 8.37
CA THR A 50 -10.17 13.25 9.50
C THR A 50 -8.83 13.99 9.74
N SER A 51 -8.87 15.28 9.41
CA SER A 51 -8.14 16.42 9.99
C SER A 51 -6.67 16.70 9.66
N GLY A 52 -5.89 15.83 9.00
CA GLY A 52 -4.48 16.15 8.69
C GLY A 52 -4.26 16.92 7.38
N VAL A 53 -5.20 16.80 6.45
CA VAL A 53 -5.06 17.25 5.05
C VAL A 53 -6.33 18.01 4.64
N GLU A 54 -6.81 18.93 5.48
CA GLU A 54 -7.94 19.79 5.08
C GLU A 54 -7.52 20.90 4.11
N ALA A 55 -6.21 21.20 4.03
CA ALA A 55 -5.67 22.19 3.10
C ALA A 55 -5.47 21.66 1.67
N ALA A 56 -5.31 20.34 1.47
CA ALA A 56 -5.12 19.79 0.13
C ALA A 56 -6.49 19.41 -0.47
N GLY A 57 -6.82 19.99 -1.62
CA GLY A 57 -8.04 19.69 -2.36
C GLY A 57 -8.18 18.19 -2.69
N LYS A 58 -9.40 17.75 -3.00
CA LYS A 58 -9.74 16.34 -3.30
C LYS A 58 -8.76 15.67 -4.28
N THR A 59 -8.27 16.41 -5.28
CA THR A 59 -7.32 15.94 -6.28
C THR A 59 -5.97 15.52 -5.69
N ALA A 60 -5.43 16.29 -4.73
CA ALA A 60 -4.16 15.97 -4.09
C ALA A 60 -4.27 14.72 -3.19
N LYS A 61 -5.42 14.55 -2.50
CA LYS A 61 -5.69 13.34 -1.71
C LYS A 61 -5.74 12.09 -2.60
N SER A 62 -6.42 12.18 -3.75
CA SER A 62 -6.46 11.10 -4.74
C SER A 62 -5.05 10.72 -5.21
N ALA A 63 -4.23 11.71 -5.59
CA ALA A 63 -2.88 11.47 -6.08
C ALA A 63 -1.99 10.78 -5.02
N ILE A 64 -2.13 11.14 -3.74
CA ILE A 64 -1.42 10.47 -2.63
C ILE A 64 -1.85 9.01 -2.51
N VAL A 65 -3.16 8.74 -2.52
CA VAL A 65 -3.69 7.37 -2.45
C VAL A 65 -3.16 6.52 -3.61
N ASP A 66 -3.17 7.06 -4.83
CA ASP A 66 -2.65 6.36 -6.01
C ASP A 66 -1.16 6.04 -5.88
N HIS A 67 -0.36 6.95 -5.31
CA HIS A 67 1.05 6.70 -5.03
C HIS A 67 1.27 5.61 -3.97
N LEU A 68 0.48 5.62 -2.88
CA LEU A 68 0.57 4.60 -1.84
C LEU A 68 0.23 3.21 -2.37
N ILE A 69 -0.83 3.10 -3.18
CA ILE A 69 -1.20 1.84 -3.86
C ILE A 69 -0.09 1.40 -4.81
N SER A 70 0.53 2.34 -5.55
CA SER A 70 1.62 2.02 -6.46
C SER A 70 2.85 1.48 -5.73
N PHE A 71 3.25 2.09 -4.61
CA PHE A 71 4.34 1.58 -3.77
C PHE A 71 4.03 0.20 -3.19
N TRP A 72 2.78 -0.03 -2.79
CA TRP A 72 2.36 -1.34 -2.31
C TRP A 72 2.40 -2.41 -3.40
N MET A 73 1.95 -2.08 -4.61
CA MET A 73 2.03 -3.00 -5.76
C MET A 73 3.48 -3.37 -6.08
N GLU A 74 4.39 -2.40 -6.06
CA GLU A 74 5.82 -2.65 -6.22
C GLU A 74 6.34 -3.57 -5.09
N TYR A 75 5.90 -3.35 -3.85
CA TYR A 75 6.22 -4.23 -2.73
C TYR A 75 5.73 -5.66 -2.96
N VAL A 76 4.50 -5.87 -3.42
CA VAL A 76 3.95 -7.20 -3.74
C VAL A 76 4.81 -7.93 -4.78
N VAL A 77 5.18 -7.25 -5.86
CA VAL A 77 6.05 -7.83 -6.91
C VAL A 77 7.39 -8.25 -6.32
N ASN A 78 8.02 -7.38 -5.54
CA ASN A 78 9.31 -7.64 -4.92
C ASN A 78 9.24 -8.74 -3.84
N TYR A 79 8.12 -8.85 -3.13
CA TYR A 79 7.88 -9.88 -2.13
C TYR A 79 7.78 -11.27 -2.78
N ARG A 80 7.08 -11.36 -3.93
CA ARG A 80 6.92 -12.59 -4.71
C ARG A 80 8.20 -13.05 -5.42
N SER A 81 9.07 -12.12 -5.82
CA SER A 81 10.30 -12.38 -6.59
C SER A 81 11.19 -13.52 -6.02
N PRO A 82 11.50 -13.57 -4.71
CA PRO A 82 12.24 -14.68 -4.10
C PRO A 82 11.42 -15.98 -3.88
N GLY A 83 10.17 -16.04 -4.35
CA GLY A 83 9.30 -17.21 -4.25
C GLY A 83 8.30 -17.19 -3.10
N HIS A 84 8.11 -16.07 -2.39
CA HIS A 84 7.05 -15.99 -1.38
C HIS A 84 5.66 -16.01 -2.02
N GLU A 85 4.75 -16.79 -1.45
CA GLU A 85 3.38 -16.86 -1.93
C GLU A 85 2.57 -15.65 -1.50
N PHE A 86 2.02 -14.93 -2.47
CA PHE A 86 0.94 -13.96 -2.27
C PHE A 86 0.18 -13.88 -3.58
N LYS A 87 -0.97 -14.52 -3.72
CA LYS A 87 -1.64 -14.74 -5.01
C LYS A 87 -2.42 -13.51 -5.50
N ASP A 88 -2.82 -13.51 -6.76
CA ASP A 88 -3.52 -12.38 -7.39
C ASP A 88 -4.92 -12.14 -6.81
N ASP A 89 -5.60 -13.22 -6.40
CA ASP A 89 -6.86 -13.13 -5.64
C ASP A 89 -6.67 -12.45 -4.28
N GLN A 90 -5.54 -12.69 -3.61
CA GLN A 90 -5.19 -11.99 -2.35
C GLN A 90 -4.94 -10.49 -2.59
N VAL A 91 -4.27 -10.12 -3.67
CA VAL A 91 -4.09 -8.70 -4.05
C VAL A 91 -5.44 -8.02 -4.24
N VAL A 92 -6.33 -8.66 -4.99
CA VAL A 92 -7.67 -8.13 -5.29
C VAL A 92 -8.52 -8.02 -4.01
N ASN A 93 -8.45 -9.02 -3.12
CA ASN A 93 -9.17 -9.01 -1.86
C ASN A 93 -8.70 -7.87 -0.96
N VAL A 94 -7.39 -7.70 -0.76
CA VAL A 94 -6.83 -6.61 0.06
C VAL A 94 -7.31 -5.25 -0.45
N LEU A 95 -7.24 -5.00 -1.76
CA LEU A 95 -7.70 -3.73 -2.32
C LEU A 95 -9.20 -3.51 -2.12
N ARG A 96 -10.03 -4.52 -2.40
CA ARG A 96 -11.49 -4.41 -2.32
C ARG A 96 -11.96 -4.21 -0.86
N GLU A 97 -11.41 -5.00 0.06
CA GLU A 97 -11.79 -4.95 1.49
C GLU A 97 -11.40 -3.62 2.14
N ASN A 98 -10.39 -2.94 1.61
CA ASN A 98 -9.97 -1.62 2.08
C ASN A 98 -10.55 -0.45 1.24
N GLY A 99 -11.57 -0.71 0.39
CA GLY A 99 -12.32 0.33 -0.32
C GLY A 99 -11.66 0.87 -1.60
N HIS A 100 -10.66 0.17 -2.14
CA HIS A 100 -9.94 0.54 -3.36
C HIS A 100 -10.41 -0.27 -4.59
N GLU A 101 -11.72 -0.27 -4.85
CA GLU A 101 -12.35 -1.10 -5.88
C GLU A 101 -11.81 -0.82 -7.29
N GLU A 102 -11.58 0.44 -7.64
CA GLU A 102 -11.05 0.82 -8.95
C GLU A 102 -9.61 0.32 -9.16
N ALA A 103 -8.79 0.33 -8.11
CA ALA A 103 -7.46 -0.26 -8.16
C ALA A 103 -7.53 -1.78 -8.34
N ALA A 104 -8.49 -2.45 -7.68
CA ALA A 104 -8.70 -3.88 -7.82
C ALA A 104 -9.13 -4.25 -9.24
N LYS A 105 -10.04 -3.48 -9.84
CA LYS A 105 -10.43 -3.62 -11.25
C LYS A 105 -9.25 -3.43 -12.18
N LYS A 106 -8.48 -2.34 -12.01
CA LYS A 106 -7.29 -2.07 -12.84
C LYS A 106 -6.27 -3.20 -12.76
N TYR A 107 -6.01 -3.72 -11.56
CA TYR A 107 -5.13 -4.86 -11.36
C TYR A 107 -5.63 -6.11 -12.10
N LEU A 108 -6.91 -6.46 -11.95
CA LEU A 108 -7.52 -7.60 -12.65
C LEU A 108 -7.41 -7.50 -14.17
N HIS A 109 -7.56 -6.32 -14.76
CA HIS A 109 -7.35 -6.13 -16.20
C HIS A 109 -5.88 -6.39 -16.57
N SER A 110 -4.94 -5.85 -15.80
CA SER A 110 -3.50 -6.03 -16.08
C SER A 110 -3.01 -7.48 -15.99
N VAL A 111 -3.60 -8.30 -15.12
CA VAL A 111 -3.24 -9.72 -14.97
C VAL A 111 -3.87 -10.58 -16.07
N LYS A 112 -5.08 -10.22 -16.53
CA LYS A 112 -5.78 -10.94 -17.61
C LYS A 112 -5.13 -10.73 -18.98
N ASP A 113 -4.46 -9.61 -19.17
CA ASP A 113 -3.77 -9.27 -20.42
C ASP A 113 -2.37 -9.90 -20.55
N VAL A 114 -1.90 -10.67 -19.56
CA VAL A 114 -0.64 -11.43 -19.66
C VAL A 114 -0.90 -12.71 -20.46
N PRO A 115 -0.36 -12.87 -21.69
CA PRO A 115 -0.47 -14.11 -22.42
C PRO A 115 0.31 -15.20 -21.68
N ALA A 116 -0.32 -16.36 -21.47
CA ALA A 116 0.39 -17.56 -21.04
C ALA A 116 1.54 -17.82 -22.03
N SER A 117 2.77 -17.65 -21.56
CA SER A 117 4.00 -18.02 -22.29
C SER A 117 4.47 -19.38 -21.83
#